data_AF-A0A6J0PQD5-F1
#
_entry.id   AF-A0A6J0PQD5-F1
#
_cell.length_a   1.000
_cell.length_b   1.000
_cell.length_c   1.000
_cell.angle_alpha   90.00
_cell.angle_beta   90.00
_cell.angle_gamma   90.00
#
_symmetry.space_group_name_H-M   'P 1'
#
loop_
_entity.id
_entity.type
_entity.pdbx_description
1 polymer ?
#
loop_
_entity_poly.entity_id
_entity_poly.type
_entity_poly.pdbx_seq_one_letter_code
_entity_poly.pdbx_strand_id
1 'polypeptide(L)'
;MAAPEDPHRRRVGLLYDERMCRHATPDGEIHPENPDRIRAIWQKLESEGIPLRCVVLSAKEAEDKYIASVHTARHIKLIKNISSKKFNSQRLRIASEFNSIYFNKGSSEASYLAAGSVMEVSEKVAKGDLDSAIAIVRPPGHHAESDEAMGFCLFNNVAIAANFLLNERPELGIRKILIVDWDVHHGNGTQNMFYNDPRVLFFSVHRFDFGMFYPASGDGSYCMIGEGPGAGYNINVPWEQGQCGDADYVAVWDHVLLPVAESYDPDIILISAGFDAAVDDPLGGCCITPYGYSLMLKKLMGFAQGKIVMALEGGYNLKSIADSVLACAKVLLEEKPLVGSIKAQPLESTWRVIQEVRHELKTFWPALSVELPQKVLVSNWRPCSVELNLSSSSESIVENDGGASVTICATNFVEIIEPLSKLNIDEDNHGKAITLDHIATDKSPVVLSEECPNAQALMPDKNVDGCTRWRSVLSKTEVWYGSYGSNMWKPGFLCYIKGGKVEGMNEPCPGSQDKSSPKGVIWKTVPHQLFFARSLTRTWGKGGVAFLHPESNKNDKAYMCMYRITSMMYCFKRIVYIKRMVKAKVQEHLYWIYLILVLLLKTSHCLWRLSRLDGILTSFI
;
A
#
# COMPACT_ATOMS: atom_id res chain seq x y z
N MET A 1 9.71 -19.02 46.64
CA MET A 1 10.97 -18.91 45.86
C MET A 1 10.55 -18.72 44.41
N ALA A 2 10.94 -17.60 43.78
CA ALA A 2 10.71 -17.42 42.35
C ALA A 2 11.50 -18.49 41.59
N ALA A 3 10.91 -19.07 40.56
CA ALA A 3 11.62 -19.99 39.67
C ALA A 3 12.86 -19.29 39.09
N PRO A 4 13.99 -19.98 38.91
CA PRO A 4 15.16 -19.38 38.28
C PRO A 4 14.79 -18.86 36.89
N GLU A 5 15.13 -17.60 36.59
CA GLU A 5 14.93 -17.04 35.25
C GLU A 5 15.74 -17.84 34.24
N ASP A 6 15.07 -18.39 33.23
CA ASP A 6 15.71 -19.04 32.09
C ASP A 6 16.54 -17.99 31.34
N PRO A 7 17.88 -18.11 31.30
CA PRO A 7 18.76 -17.15 30.65
C PRO A 7 18.54 -17.06 29.13
N HIS A 8 17.77 -17.99 28.54
CA HIS A 8 17.39 -17.97 27.12
C HIS A 8 16.05 -17.29 26.84
N ARG A 9 15.35 -16.81 27.88
CA ARG A 9 14.03 -16.18 27.70
C ARG A 9 14.15 -14.74 27.23
N ARG A 10 13.62 -14.45 26.04
CA ARG A 10 13.56 -13.10 25.47
C ARG A 10 12.74 -12.14 26.34
N ARG A 11 13.30 -10.96 26.61
CA ARG A 11 12.67 -9.83 27.28
C ARG A 11 11.93 -8.98 26.25
N VAL A 12 10.70 -9.36 25.97
CA VAL A 12 9.82 -8.62 25.05
C VAL A 12 9.07 -7.53 25.81
N GLY A 13 9.24 -6.26 25.41
CA GLY A 13 8.45 -5.16 25.92
C GLY A 13 7.05 -5.13 25.33
N LEU A 14 6.05 -4.86 26.14
CA LEU A 14 4.67 -4.66 25.70
C LEU A 14 4.14 -3.36 26.30
N LEU A 15 3.81 -2.38 25.46
CA LEU A 15 3.31 -1.09 25.91
C LEU A 15 1.88 -0.88 25.40
N TYR A 16 0.98 -0.64 26.36
CA TYR A 16 -0.41 -0.26 26.11
C TYR A 16 -0.84 0.74 27.19
N ASP A 17 -1.66 1.73 26.81
CA ASP A 17 -2.25 2.66 27.77
C ASP A 17 -3.64 3.09 27.31
N GLU A 18 -4.65 2.86 28.17
CA GLU A 18 -6.04 3.15 27.86
C GLU A 18 -6.30 4.66 27.68
N ARG A 19 -5.44 5.57 28.17
CA ARG A 19 -5.58 7.01 27.93
C ARG A 19 -5.58 7.36 26.44
N MET A 20 -4.89 6.59 25.61
CA MET A 20 -4.93 6.75 24.14
C MET A 20 -6.33 6.51 23.55
N CYS A 21 -7.21 5.75 24.23
CA CYS A 21 -8.62 5.58 23.86
C CYS A 21 -9.45 6.87 24.00
N ARG A 22 -8.93 7.91 24.67
CA ARG A 22 -9.61 9.22 24.75
C ARG A 22 -9.59 9.96 23.40
N HIS A 23 -8.67 9.62 22.50
CA HIS A 23 -8.79 10.00 21.09
C HIS A 23 -9.77 9.04 20.40
N ALA A 24 -10.97 9.54 20.16
CA ALA A 24 -12.16 8.82 19.75
C ALA A 24 -13.00 9.70 18.82
N THR A 25 -13.81 9.07 17.98
CA THR A 25 -14.61 9.76 17.00
C THR A 25 -15.53 10.80 17.64
N PRO A 26 -15.62 12.02 17.09
CA PRO A 26 -16.59 13.00 17.55
C PRO A 26 -18.01 12.46 17.41
N ASP A 27 -18.88 12.80 18.36
CA ASP A 27 -20.33 12.60 18.31
C ASP A 27 -20.81 11.16 18.03
N GLY A 28 -19.96 10.15 18.27
CA GLY A 28 -20.29 8.75 18.07
C GLY A 28 -20.37 8.32 16.60
N GLU A 29 -19.79 9.10 15.67
CA GLU A 29 -19.70 8.71 14.28
C GLU A 29 -18.90 7.40 14.11
N ILE A 30 -19.37 6.53 13.22
CA ILE A 30 -18.67 5.29 12.89
C ILE A 30 -17.45 5.65 12.03
N HIS A 31 -16.26 5.37 12.55
CA HIS A 31 -15.00 5.59 11.86
C HIS A 31 -14.09 4.36 12.01
N PRO A 32 -13.37 3.97 10.95
CA PRO A 32 -12.47 2.81 11.01
C PRO A 32 -11.36 3.00 12.04
N GLU A 33 -10.78 4.20 12.13
CA GLU A 33 -9.85 4.56 13.20
C GLU A 33 -10.64 4.93 14.46
N ASN A 34 -10.67 4.04 15.44
CA ASN A 34 -11.40 4.21 16.69
C ASN A 34 -10.71 3.48 17.87
N PRO A 35 -11.07 3.78 19.13
CA PRO A 35 -10.46 3.19 20.32
C PRO A 35 -10.51 1.66 20.42
N ASP A 36 -11.51 1.02 19.83
CA ASP A 36 -11.69 -0.41 19.97
C ASP A 36 -10.59 -1.21 19.25
N ARG A 37 -9.85 -0.58 18.32
CA ARG A 37 -8.66 -1.16 17.69
C ARG A 37 -7.63 -1.63 18.72
N ILE A 38 -7.21 -0.74 19.63
CA ILE A 38 -6.19 -1.08 20.64
C ILE A 38 -6.78 -1.89 21.80
N ARG A 39 -8.07 -1.73 22.11
CA ARG A 39 -8.74 -2.58 23.10
C ARG A 39 -8.84 -4.02 22.63
N ALA A 40 -9.22 -4.26 21.37
CA ALA A 40 -9.34 -5.59 20.80
C ALA A 40 -7.99 -6.32 20.79
N ILE A 41 -6.91 -5.62 20.43
CA ILE A 41 -5.55 -6.15 20.56
C ILE A 41 -5.25 -6.52 22.01
N TRP A 42 -5.40 -5.57 22.95
CA TRP A 42 -5.06 -5.81 24.35
C TRP A 42 -5.83 -6.99 24.95
N GLN A 43 -7.15 -7.03 24.74
CA GLN A 43 -8.03 -8.11 25.21
C GLN A 43 -7.61 -9.47 24.62
N LYS A 44 -7.26 -9.52 23.33
CA LYS A 44 -6.79 -10.76 22.70
C LYS A 44 -5.46 -11.22 23.31
N LEU A 45 -4.51 -10.31 23.52
CA LEU A 45 -3.24 -10.62 24.16
C LEU A 45 -3.41 -11.09 25.62
N GLU A 46 -4.28 -10.43 26.39
CA GLU A 46 -4.63 -10.84 27.76
C GLU A 46 -5.23 -12.25 27.79
N SER A 47 -6.19 -12.54 26.89
CA SER A 47 -6.85 -13.85 26.82
C SER A 47 -5.89 -15.01 26.51
N GLU A 48 -4.74 -14.70 25.91
CA GLU A 48 -3.70 -15.65 25.52
C GLU A 48 -2.50 -15.62 26.50
N GLY A 49 -2.59 -14.85 27.60
CA GLY A 49 -1.54 -14.75 28.61
C GLY A 49 -0.24 -14.09 28.12
N ILE A 50 -0.28 -13.32 27.03
CA ILE A 50 0.91 -12.66 26.48
C ILE A 50 1.51 -11.64 27.47
N PRO A 51 0.75 -10.77 28.16
CA PRO A 51 1.32 -9.83 29.12
C PRO A 51 2.10 -10.50 30.27
N LEU A 52 1.70 -11.71 30.68
CA LEU A 52 2.42 -12.50 31.71
C LEU A 52 3.79 -12.98 31.23
N ARG A 53 4.02 -12.94 29.91
CA ARG A 53 5.27 -13.33 29.27
C ARG A 53 6.17 -12.16 28.87
N CYS A 54 5.66 -10.94 28.94
CA CYS A 54 6.34 -9.71 28.52
C CYS A 54 6.68 -8.80 29.70
N VAL A 55 7.58 -7.84 29.47
CA VAL A 55 7.76 -6.68 30.35
C VAL A 55 6.71 -5.64 29.97
N VAL A 56 5.67 -5.48 30.79
CA VAL A 56 4.60 -4.50 30.53
C VAL A 56 5.04 -3.10 30.95
N LEU A 57 4.92 -2.13 30.04
CA LEU A 57 5.31 -0.73 30.27
C LEU A 57 4.10 0.20 30.25
N SER A 58 4.19 1.29 31.01
CA SER A 58 3.20 2.38 31.00
C SER A 58 3.62 3.49 30.04
N ALA A 59 2.66 4.13 29.38
CA ALA A 59 2.95 5.20 28.44
C ALA A 59 3.44 6.49 29.13
N LYS A 60 4.40 7.15 28.51
CA LYS A 60 4.89 8.49 28.87
C LYS A 60 4.66 9.45 27.71
N GLU A 61 4.41 10.71 28.04
CA GLU A 61 4.30 11.77 27.03
C GLU A 61 5.69 12.11 26.47
N ALA A 62 5.80 12.25 25.15
CA ALA A 62 7.01 12.78 24.53
C ALA A 62 7.20 14.26 24.89
N GLU A 63 8.44 14.69 25.13
CA GLU A 63 8.74 16.10 25.31
C GLU A 63 8.70 16.85 23.96
N ASP A 64 8.21 18.09 23.95
CA ASP A 64 8.11 18.94 22.74
C ASP A 64 9.44 19.00 21.95
N LYS A 65 10.58 19.02 22.64
CA LYS A 65 11.91 19.10 22.01
C LYS A 65 12.22 17.90 21.11
N TYR A 66 11.75 16.70 21.48
CA TYR A 66 11.97 15.50 20.67
C TYR A 66 10.98 15.44 19.51
N ILE A 67 9.74 15.90 19.71
CA ILE A 67 8.75 16.04 18.64
C ILE A 67 9.23 17.07 17.59
N ALA A 68 9.90 18.13 18.05
CA ALA A 68 10.45 19.19 17.20
C ALA A 68 11.62 18.74 16.30
N SER A 69 12.15 17.53 16.49
CA SER A 69 13.15 16.95 15.58
C SER A 69 12.60 16.63 14.19
N VAL A 70 11.28 16.39 14.07
CA VAL A 70 10.63 16.05 12.81
C VAL A 70 9.41 16.91 12.48
N HIS A 71 8.81 17.57 13.48
CA HIS A 71 7.67 18.44 13.27
C HIS A 71 7.98 19.91 13.51
N THR A 72 7.35 20.78 12.72
CA THR A 72 7.45 22.22 12.90
C THR A 72 6.81 22.67 14.21
N ALA A 73 7.33 23.75 14.79
CA ALA A 73 6.75 24.36 15.99
C ALA A 73 5.27 24.75 15.83
N ARG A 74 4.85 25.10 14.60
CA ARG A 74 3.45 25.40 14.27
C ARG A 74 2.56 24.17 14.45
N HIS A 75 3.00 23.02 13.91
CA HIS A 75 2.28 21.76 14.01
C HIS A 75 2.17 21.28 15.46
N ILE A 76 3.29 21.29 16.19
CA ILE A 76 3.32 20.94 17.63
C ILE A 76 2.35 21.82 18.41
N LYS A 77 2.38 23.15 18.18
CA LYS A 77 1.48 24.08 18.84
C LYS A 77 0.01 23.81 18.49
N LEU A 78 -0.30 23.40 17.26
CA LEU A 78 -1.66 23.02 16.88
C LEU A 78 -2.13 21.81 17.68
N ILE A 79 -1.39 20.69 17.61
CA ILE A 79 -1.76 19.44 18.28
C ILE A 79 -1.84 19.61 19.80
N LYS A 80 -0.86 20.30 20.40
CA LYS A 80 -0.83 20.59 21.83
C LYS A 80 -2.10 21.32 22.31
N ASN A 81 -2.57 22.29 21.52
CA ASN A 81 -3.67 23.16 21.91
C ASN A 81 -5.06 22.67 21.45
N ILE A 82 -5.15 21.73 20.51
CA ILE A 82 -6.42 21.31 19.89
C ILE A 82 -7.42 20.78 20.92
N SER A 83 -6.93 20.20 22.03
CA SER A 83 -7.75 19.66 23.12
C SER A 83 -8.24 20.72 24.12
N SER A 84 -7.76 21.97 24.05
CA SER A 84 -8.19 23.04 24.97
C SER A 84 -9.63 23.52 24.72
N LYS A 85 -10.26 24.09 25.74
CA LYS A 85 -11.65 24.62 25.65
C LYS A 85 -11.82 25.68 24.55
N LYS A 86 -10.75 26.45 24.26
CA LYS A 86 -10.73 27.48 23.21
C LYS A 86 -11.07 26.92 21.83
N PHE A 87 -10.70 25.67 21.55
CA PHE A 87 -10.92 25.04 20.25
C PHE A 87 -12.23 24.24 20.17
N ASN A 88 -13.04 24.17 21.23
CA ASN A 88 -14.24 23.31 21.26
C ASN A 88 -15.16 23.48 20.04
N SER A 89 -15.47 24.72 19.65
CA SER A 89 -16.32 25.01 18.48
C SER A 89 -15.57 25.02 17.15
N GLN A 90 -14.23 24.96 17.17
CA GLN A 90 -13.39 25.08 15.98
C GLN A 90 -12.80 23.74 15.53
N ARG A 91 -12.74 22.71 16.39
CA ARG A 91 -12.12 21.40 16.07
C ARG A 91 -12.60 20.81 14.76
N LEU A 92 -13.92 20.77 14.54
CA LEU A 92 -14.51 20.21 13.31
C LEU A 92 -14.08 20.99 12.07
N ARG A 93 -14.07 22.33 12.15
CA ARG A 93 -13.60 23.18 11.06
C ARG A 93 -12.12 22.96 10.77
N ILE A 94 -11.29 22.94 11.80
CA ILE A 94 -9.84 22.69 11.67
C ILE A 94 -9.59 21.30 11.08
N ALA A 95 -10.24 20.25 11.61
CA ALA A 95 -10.13 18.90 11.06
C ALA A 95 -10.48 18.84 9.57
N SER A 96 -11.48 19.61 9.13
CA SER A 96 -11.90 19.66 7.72
C SER A 96 -10.88 20.33 6.77
N GLU A 97 -9.87 21.00 7.31
CA GLU A 97 -8.75 21.56 6.54
C GLU A 97 -7.67 20.50 6.25
N PHE A 98 -7.66 19.40 7.01
CA PHE A 98 -6.71 18.29 6.87
C PHE A 98 -7.32 17.10 6.12
N ASN A 99 -6.45 16.25 5.58
CA ASN A 99 -6.89 15.06 4.86
C ASN A 99 -7.08 13.86 5.82
N SER A 100 -8.33 13.43 5.98
CA SER A 100 -8.67 12.22 6.76
C SER A 100 -8.21 12.31 8.22
N ILE A 101 -8.59 13.39 8.90
CA ILE A 101 -8.28 13.65 10.31
C ILE A 101 -9.56 13.98 11.07
N TYR A 102 -9.60 13.58 12.34
CA TYR A 102 -10.57 14.08 13.31
C TYR A 102 -9.86 14.52 14.59
N PHE A 103 -10.50 15.43 15.34
CA PHE A 103 -9.97 15.93 16.61
C PHE A 103 -11.01 15.90 17.71
N ASN A 104 -10.56 15.61 18.92
CA ASN A 104 -11.39 15.68 20.12
C ASN A 104 -10.58 16.18 21.35
N LYS A 105 -11.17 16.11 22.54
CA LYS A 105 -10.51 16.55 23.79
C LYS A 105 -9.36 15.64 24.23
N GLY A 106 -9.29 14.40 23.77
CA GLY A 106 -8.20 13.46 24.05
C GLY A 106 -7.08 13.46 23.00
N SER A 107 -7.27 14.13 21.84
CA SER A 107 -6.29 14.11 20.74
C SER A 107 -4.87 14.53 21.16
N SER A 108 -4.73 15.59 21.96
CA SER A 108 -3.42 16.08 22.40
C SER A 108 -2.72 15.03 23.28
N GLU A 109 -3.31 14.66 24.42
CA GLU A 109 -2.75 13.65 25.34
C GLU A 109 -2.42 12.33 24.62
N ALA A 110 -3.35 11.82 23.79
CA ALA A 110 -3.13 10.56 23.08
C ALA A 110 -1.94 10.63 22.10
N SER A 111 -1.76 11.75 21.37
CA SER A 111 -0.64 11.91 20.42
C SER A 111 0.70 11.97 21.14
N TYR A 112 0.76 12.67 22.28
CA TYR A 112 1.96 12.76 23.10
C TYR A 112 2.32 11.42 23.74
N LEU A 113 1.32 10.67 24.23
CA LEU A 113 1.51 9.32 24.75
C LEU A 113 1.95 8.35 23.65
N ALA A 114 1.34 8.39 22.45
CA ALA A 114 1.73 7.53 21.34
C ALA A 114 3.21 7.72 20.96
N ALA A 115 3.63 8.97 20.73
CA ALA A 115 5.01 9.30 20.38
C ALA A 115 5.99 8.91 21.50
N GLY A 116 5.68 9.26 22.76
CA GLY A 116 6.56 8.96 23.89
C GLY A 116 6.66 7.47 24.21
N SER A 117 5.60 6.70 23.94
CA SER A 117 5.60 5.25 24.08
C SER A 117 6.55 4.57 23.10
N VAL A 118 6.50 4.93 21.81
CA VAL A 118 7.40 4.38 20.79
C VAL A 118 8.84 4.78 21.10
N MET A 119 9.07 6.02 21.52
CA MET A 119 10.39 6.50 21.95
C MET A 119 10.94 5.70 23.15
N GLU A 120 10.13 5.48 24.19
CA GLU A 120 10.55 4.75 25.40
C GLU A 120 10.93 3.29 25.12
N VAL A 121 10.10 2.56 24.36
CA VAL A 121 10.44 1.16 24.04
C VAL A 121 11.64 1.08 23.09
N SER A 122 11.81 2.05 22.19
CA SER A 122 12.96 2.12 21.30
C SER A 122 14.27 2.35 22.05
N GLU A 123 14.27 3.26 23.03
CA GLU A 123 15.43 3.49 23.90
C GLU A 123 15.83 2.22 24.66
N LYS A 124 14.84 1.52 25.23
CA LYS A 124 15.07 0.30 26.01
C LYS A 124 15.61 -0.85 25.16
N VAL A 125 15.12 -1.00 23.93
CA VAL A 125 15.64 -1.99 22.97
C VAL A 125 17.05 -1.62 22.51
N ALA A 126 17.29 -0.34 22.17
CA ALA A 126 18.61 0.14 21.76
C ALA A 126 19.67 -0.11 22.85
N LYS A 127 19.32 0.18 24.11
CA LYS A 127 20.16 -0.02 25.30
C LYS A 127 20.37 -1.49 25.66
N GLY A 128 19.52 -2.41 25.19
CA GLY A 128 19.56 -3.82 25.56
C GLY A 128 18.88 -4.14 26.90
N ASP A 129 18.06 -3.23 27.43
CA ASP A 129 17.17 -3.50 28.57
C ASP A 129 16.04 -4.46 28.14
N LEU A 130 15.66 -4.39 26.86
CA LEU A 130 14.70 -5.28 26.18
C LEU A 130 15.35 -5.84 24.92
N ASP A 131 14.96 -7.03 24.49
CA ASP A 131 15.45 -7.63 23.25
C ASP A 131 14.61 -7.16 22.04
N SER A 132 13.32 -6.91 22.26
CA SER A 132 12.37 -6.40 21.26
C SER A 132 11.13 -5.82 21.96
N ALA A 133 10.29 -5.06 21.26
CA ALA A 133 9.08 -4.50 21.87
C ALA A 133 7.91 -4.31 20.90
N ILE A 134 6.69 -4.28 21.44
CA ILE A 134 5.46 -3.89 20.76
C ILE A 134 4.84 -2.70 21.50
N ALA A 135 4.67 -1.58 20.80
CA ALA A 135 3.94 -0.40 21.26
C ALA A 135 2.55 -0.37 20.60
N ILE A 136 1.53 -0.71 21.38
CA ILE A 136 0.11 -0.71 20.96
C ILE A 136 -0.42 0.72 21.15
N VAL A 137 -0.08 1.59 20.19
CA VAL A 137 -0.32 3.03 20.28
C VAL A 137 -1.42 3.52 19.36
N ARG A 138 -2.09 4.61 19.76
CA ARG A 138 -2.99 5.41 18.93
C ARG A 138 -2.92 6.88 19.39
N PRO A 139 -2.95 7.87 18.48
CA PRO A 139 -3.10 7.77 17.02
C PRO A 139 -1.89 7.11 16.32
N PRO A 140 -2.06 6.60 15.08
CA PRO A 140 -0.95 6.17 14.23
C PRO A 140 -0.05 7.37 13.85
N GLY A 141 1.06 7.14 13.14
CA GLY A 141 2.06 8.15 12.83
C GLY A 141 2.60 8.23 11.40
N HIS A 142 2.66 7.15 10.63
CA HIS A 142 3.49 7.11 9.41
C HIS A 142 3.09 8.09 8.28
N HIS A 143 1.87 8.63 8.29
CA HIS A 143 1.41 9.66 7.34
C HIS A 143 1.67 11.09 7.81
N ALA A 144 1.93 11.33 9.10
CA ALA A 144 2.08 12.70 9.61
C ALA A 144 3.33 13.35 9.01
N GLU A 145 3.12 14.44 8.29
CA GLU A 145 4.17 15.24 7.66
C GLU A 145 4.79 16.21 8.66
N SER A 146 5.88 16.88 8.27
CA SER A 146 6.57 17.83 9.16
C SER A 146 5.66 18.95 9.68
N ASP A 147 4.69 19.42 8.89
CA ASP A 147 3.79 20.52 9.24
C ASP A 147 2.29 20.21 9.09
N GLU A 148 1.93 18.95 8.80
CA GLU A 148 0.55 18.56 8.51
C GLU A 148 0.19 17.21 9.17
N ALA A 149 -0.99 17.16 9.81
CA ALA A 149 -1.64 15.90 10.19
C ALA A 149 -2.43 15.35 9.00
N MET A 150 -2.29 14.06 8.69
CA MET A 150 -3.08 13.40 7.64
C MET A 150 -3.17 11.90 7.88
N GLY A 151 -4.15 11.23 7.27
CA GLY A 151 -4.25 9.76 7.30
C GLY A 151 -4.37 9.22 8.71
N PHE A 152 -5.19 9.88 9.53
CA PHE A 152 -5.36 9.63 10.97
C PHE A 152 -4.14 9.91 11.86
N CYS A 153 -2.99 10.27 11.27
CA CYS A 153 -1.73 10.48 11.98
C CYS A 153 -1.60 11.93 12.46
N LEU A 154 -1.30 12.11 13.75
CA LEU A 154 -1.12 13.45 14.35
C LEU A 154 0.35 13.81 14.55
N PHE A 155 1.17 12.86 14.99
CA PHE A 155 2.62 12.95 15.01
C PHE A 155 3.21 11.68 14.40
N ASN A 156 4.39 11.77 13.79
CA ASN A 156 5.08 10.62 13.25
C ASN A 156 5.87 9.90 14.34
N ASN A 157 5.22 8.94 15.00
CA ASN A 157 5.75 8.24 16.18
C ASN A 157 7.09 7.55 15.89
N VAL A 158 7.21 6.85 14.75
CA VAL A 158 8.41 6.11 14.36
C VAL A 158 9.55 7.07 13.99
N ALA A 159 9.26 8.15 13.25
CA ALA A 159 10.28 9.13 12.88
C ALA A 159 10.82 9.93 14.07
N ILE A 160 9.97 10.25 15.07
CA ILE A 160 10.40 10.84 16.34
C ILE A 160 11.36 9.89 17.06
N ALA A 161 11.02 8.60 17.16
CA ALA A 161 11.86 7.62 17.83
C ALA A 161 13.20 7.41 17.11
N ALA A 162 13.21 7.34 15.78
CA ALA A 162 14.43 7.22 14.99
C ALA A 162 15.36 8.43 15.17
N ASN A 163 14.83 9.66 15.07
CA ASN A 163 15.62 10.87 15.30
C ASN A 163 16.13 10.97 16.75
N PHE A 164 15.32 10.57 17.73
CA PHE A 164 15.73 10.54 19.13
C PHE A 164 16.93 9.59 19.35
N LEU A 165 16.88 8.37 18.80
CA LEU A 165 18.00 7.43 18.92
C LEU A 165 19.27 7.93 18.23
N LEU A 166 19.15 8.49 17.02
CA LEU A 166 20.31 8.93 16.24
C LEU A 166 20.97 10.19 16.79
N ASN A 167 20.19 11.15 17.27
CA ASN A 167 20.68 12.50 17.55
C ASN A 167 20.70 12.85 19.04
N GLU A 168 19.78 12.30 19.83
CA GLU A 168 19.67 12.62 21.26
C GLU A 168 20.31 11.56 22.16
N ARG A 169 20.41 10.31 21.69
CA ARG A 169 21.01 9.18 22.40
C ARG A 169 22.19 8.51 21.66
N PRO A 170 23.15 9.28 21.11
CA PRO A 170 24.25 8.71 20.33
C PRO A 170 25.13 7.74 21.13
N GLU A 171 25.14 7.83 22.47
CA GLU A 171 25.86 6.93 23.36
C GLU A 171 25.31 5.49 23.36
N LEU A 172 24.09 5.28 22.86
CA LEU A 172 23.52 3.93 22.69
C LEU A 172 24.09 3.19 21.47
N GLY A 173 24.92 3.85 20.66
CA GLY A 173 25.64 3.24 19.54
C GLY A 173 24.78 2.94 18.31
N ILE A 174 23.53 3.41 18.26
CA ILE A 174 22.65 3.28 17.09
C ILE A 174 23.05 4.30 16.03
N ARG A 175 23.49 3.83 14.85
CA ARG A 175 23.96 4.68 13.73
C ARG A 175 23.22 4.41 12.44
N LYS A 176 22.69 3.20 12.25
CA LYS A 176 21.91 2.76 11.08
C LYS A 176 20.57 2.20 11.55
N ILE A 177 19.48 2.82 11.13
CA ILE A 177 18.12 2.39 11.46
C ILE A 177 17.43 1.90 10.19
N LEU A 178 16.92 0.68 10.22
CA LEU A 178 15.99 0.20 9.18
C LEU A 178 14.56 0.44 9.66
N ILE A 179 13.81 1.24 8.91
CA ILE A 179 12.37 1.37 9.09
C ILE A 179 11.67 0.46 8.07
N VAL A 180 10.89 -0.51 8.55
CA VAL A 180 10.05 -1.38 7.72
C VAL A 180 8.59 -0.96 7.90
N ASP A 181 8.01 -0.39 6.86
CA ASP A 181 6.59 -0.07 6.80
C ASP A 181 5.84 -1.13 5.98
N TRP A 182 5.06 -1.94 6.68
CA TRP A 182 4.20 -2.96 6.08
C TRP A 182 2.72 -2.61 6.17
N ASP A 183 2.39 -1.39 6.62
CA ASP A 183 1.03 -0.86 6.51
C ASP A 183 0.63 -0.84 5.02
N VAL A 184 -0.64 -1.09 4.74
CA VAL A 184 -1.11 -1.15 3.34
C VAL A 184 -1.02 0.20 2.64
N HIS A 185 -0.93 1.31 3.39
CA HIS A 185 -0.76 2.65 2.87
C HIS A 185 0.71 3.07 2.87
N HIS A 186 1.09 3.87 1.88
CA HIS A 186 2.42 4.46 1.83
C HIS A 186 2.64 5.40 3.02
N GLY A 187 3.66 5.14 3.84
CA GLY A 187 4.12 6.02 4.91
C GLY A 187 4.84 7.28 4.40
N ASN A 188 4.13 8.12 3.64
CA ASN A 188 4.68 9.32 2.99
C ASN A 188 5.38 10.28 3.96
N GLY A 189 4.84 10.47 5.16
CA GLY A 189 5.44 11.35 6.17
C GLY A 189 6.79 10.82 6.64
N THR A 190 6.89 9.51 6.87
CA THR A 190 8.14 8.87 7.28
C THR A 190 9.18 8.93 6.15
N GLN A 191 8.78 8.64 4.91
CA GLN A 191 9.63 8.80 3.73
C GLN A 191 10.21 10.22 3.64
N ASN A 192 9.36 11.24 3.74
CA ASN A 192 9.79 12.63 3.56
C ASN A 192 10.74 13.09 4.67
N MET A 193 10.57 12.60 5.90
CA MET A 193 11.43 12.95 7.03
C MET A 193 12.87 12.43 6.89
N PHE A 194 13.08 11.33 6.15
CA PHE A 194 14.40 10.70 5.99
C PHE A 194 14.89 10.68 4.54
N TYR A 195 14.22 11.37 3.63
CA TYR A 195 14.48 11.30 2.18
C TYR A 195 15.93 11.63 1.77
N ASN A 196 16.63 12.39 2.62
CA ASN A 196 18.01 12.85 2.46
C ASN A 196 19.03 12.18 3.42
N ASP A 197 18.59 11.30 4.33
CA ASP A 197 19.42 10.80 5.43
C ASP A 197 19.80 9.31 5.26
N PRO A 198 21.05 8.97 4.90
CA PRO A 198 21.50 7.59 4.72
C PRO A 198 21.60 6.80 6.03
N ARG A 199 21.51 7.45 7.19
CA ARG A 199 21.46 6.77 8.50
C ARG A 199 20.13 6.06 8.75
N VAL A 200 19.13 6.32 7.91
CA VAL A 200 17.82 5.66 7.95
C VAL A 200 17.51 5.06 6.58
N LEU A 201 17.41 3.73 6.53
CA LEU A 201 16.86 3.02 5.38
C LEU A 201 15.34 2.88 5.58
N PHE A 202 14.54 3.58 4.77
CA PHE A 202 13.09 3.44 4.76
C PHE A 202 12.67 2.44 3.69
N PHE A 203 11.98 1.38 4.09
CA PHE A 203 11.36 0.40 3.22
C PHE A 203 9.85 0.42 3.43
N SER A 204 9.06 0.68 2.39
CA SER A 204 7.60 0.61 2.45
C SER A 204 7.05 -0.29 1.35
N VAL A 205 6.23 -1.26 1.75
CA VAL A 205 5.42 -2.05 0.85
C VAL A 205 3.97 -1.63 1.01
N HIS A 206 3.31 -1.21 -0.05
CA HIS A 206 1.99 -0.60 0.07
C HIS A 206 1.17 -0.78 -1.20
N ARG A 207 -0.16 -0.76 -1.03
CA ARG A 207 -1.07 -0.71 -2.15
C ARG A 207 -0.99 0.66 -2.82
N PHE A 208 -0.76 0.68 -4.12
CA PHE A 208 -0.51 1.91 -4.86
C PHE A 208 -1.55 2.18 -5.95
N ASP A 209 -2.01 1.13 -6.64
CA ASP A 209 -2.97 1.21 -7.75
C ASP A 209 -2.55 2.32 -8.74
N PHE A 210 -1.26 2.37 -9.09
CA PHE A 210 -0.66 3.40 -9.96
C PHE A 210 -0.87 4.84 -9.46
N GLY A 211 -0.82 5.06 -8.15
CA GLY A 211 -1.02 6.35 -7.50
C GLY A 211 -2.50 6.72 -7.28
N MET A 212 -3.42 5.75 -7.44
CA MET A 212 -4.85 5.96 -7.19
C MET A 212 -5.29 5.55 -5.78
N PHE A 213 -4.56 4.66 -5.12
CA PHE A 213 -4.84 4.27 -3.74
C PHE A 213 -4.32 5.33 -2.76
N TYR A 214 -5.00 5.51 -1.62
CA TYR A 214 -4.61 6.53 -0.64
C TYR A 214 -3.15 6.36 -0.20
N PRO A 215 -2.32 7.42 -0.14
CA PRO A 215 -2.66 8.86 -0.17
C PRO A 215 -2.89 9.48 -1.56
N ALA A 216 -2.88 8.67 -2.62
CA ALA A 216 -3.12 9.04 -4.01
C ALA A 216 -2.14 10.10 -4.54
N SER A 217 -0.85 9.85 -4.34
CA SER A 217 0.26 10.62 -4.91
C SER A 217 1.20 9.74 -5.72
N GLY A 218 2.11 10.36 -6.47
CA GLY A 218 3.19 9.63 -7.16
C GLY A 218 4.36 9.27 -6.24
N ASP A 219 4.36 9.74 -4.99
CA ASP A 219 5.52 9.68 -4.09
C ASP A 219 5.77 8.26 -3.54
N GLY A 220 4.76 7.38 -3.62
CA GLY A 220 4.88 5.95 -3.32
C GLY A 220 5.43 5.11 -4.48
N SER A 221 5.77 5.71 -5.62
CA SER A 221 6.35 4.96 -6.75
C SER A 221 7.73 4.40 -6.42
N TYR A 222 8.09 3.27 -7.02
CA TYR A 222 9.40 2.63 -6.90
C TYR A 222 10.58 3.51 -7.38
N CYS A 223 10.31 4.55 -8.18
CA CYS A 223 11.33 5.49 -8.64
C CYS A 223 11.68 6.59 -7.61
N MET A 224 10.97 6.64 -6.48
CA MET A 224 11.21 7.59 -5.40
C MET A 224 12.23 6.97 -4.45
N ILE A 225 13.52 7.14 -4.78
CA ILE A 225 14.61 6.41 -4.13
C ILE A 225 15.39 7.22 -3.08
N GLY A 226 14.90 8.40 -2.69
CA GLY A 226 15.65 9.37 -1.89
C GLY A 226 16.46 10.32 -2.76
N GLU A 227 17.11 11.29 -2.14
CA GLU A 227 17.93 12.27 -2.84
C GLU A 227 19.21 12.62 -2.05
N GLY A 228 20.17 13.26 -2.72
CA GLY A 228 21.43 13.65 -2.10
C GLY A 228 22.15 12.44 -1.46
N PRO A 229 22.64 12.58 -0.21
CA PRO A 229 23.23 11.46 0.52
C PRO A 229 22.27 10.31 0.81
N GLY A 230 20.95 10.57 0.84
CA GLY A 230 19.91 9.56 1.07
C GLY A 230 19.47 8.81 -0.19
N ALA A 231 20.02 9.11 -1.36
CA ALA A 231 19.71 8.37 -2.59
C ALA A 231 20.05 6.88 -2.44
N GLY A 232 19.08 6.01 -2.74
CA GLY A 232 19.14 4.57 -2.52
C GLY A 232 18.61 4.10 -1.15
N TYR A 233 18.39 5.01 -0.19
CA TYR A 233 17.93 4.68 1.17
C TYR A 233 16.42 4.84 1.38
N ASN A 234 15.67 5.15 0.31
CA ASN A 234 14.22 5.03 0.28
C ASN A 234 13.81 3.95 -0.71
N ILE A 235 13.06 2.94 -0.25
CA ILE A 235 12.64 1.81 -1.06
C ILE A 235 11.13 1.69 -0.97
N ASN A 236 10.46 2.03 -2.06
CA ASN A 236 9.03 1.82 -2.20
C ASN A 236 8.75 0.57 -3.04
N VAL A 237 7.83 -0.26 -2.55
CA VAL A 237 7.29 -1.43 -3.24
C VAL A 237 5.79 -1.20 -3.48
N PRO A 238 5.42 -0.55 -4.59
CA PRO A 238 4.03 -0.18 -4.87
C PRO A 238 3.27 -1.32 -5.54
N TRP A 239 2.30 -1.91 -4.85
CA TRP A 239 1.41 -2.89 -5.48
C TRP A 239 0.54 -2.25 -6.56
N GLU A 240 0.55 -2.86 -7.74
CA GLU A 240 -0.28 -2.47 -8.89
C GLU A 240 -1.79 -2.68 -8.62
N GLN A 241 -2.14 -3.53 -7.66
CA GLN A 241 -3.51 -3.82 -7.25
C GLN A 241 -3.60 -4.30 -5.79
N GLY A 242 -4.82 -4.46 -5.27
CA GLY A 242 -5.08 -5.23 -4.04
C GLY A 242 -4.97 -6.75 -4.26
N GLN A 243 -5.41 -7.52 -3.25
CA GLN A 243 -5.38 -8.99 -3.20
C GLN A 243 -3.98 -9.62 -3.07
N CYS A 244 -2.92 -8.82 -2.95
CA CYS A 244 -1.60 -9.32 -2.56
C CYS A 244 -1.68 -10.01 -1.19
N GLY A 245 -1.19 -11.24 -1.09
CA GLY A 245 -1.23 -12.08 0.11
C GLY A 245 0.14 -12.53 0.58
N ASP A 246 0.18 -13.54 1.46
CA ASP A 246 1.41 -14.01 2.11
C ASP A 246 2.56 -14.28 1.13
N ALA A 247 2.27 -14.89 -0.03
CA ALA A 247 3.27 -15.21 -1.05
C ALA A 247 3.91 -13.96 -1.65
N ASP A 248 3.11 -12.92 -1.90
CA ASP A 248 3.57 -11.67 -2.52
C ASP A 248 4.52 -10.90 -1.61
N TYR A 249 4.12 -10.76 -0.35
CA TYR A 249 4.92 -10.07 0.65
C TYR A 249 6.21 -10.84 0.96
N VAL A 250 6.15 -12.16 1.09
CA VAL A 250 7.35 -12.98 1.30
C VAL A 250 8.31 -12.91 0.12
N ALA A 251 7.80 -12.89 -1.12
CA ALA A 251 8.64 -12.72 -2.30
C ALA A 251 9.39 -11.38 -2.29
N VAL A 252 8.73 -10.30 -1.89
CA VAL A 252 9.39 -8.99 -1.76
C VAL A 252 10.40 -8.96 -0.61
N TRP A 253 10.13 -9.65 0.50
CA TRP A 253 11.13 -9.83 1.55
C TRP A 253 12.37 -10.49 0.97
N ASP A 254 12.22 -11.65 0.34
CA ASP A 254 13.33 -12.49 -0.10
C ASP A 254 14.13 -11.89 -1.26
N HIS A 255 13.46 -11.13 -2.13
CA HIS A 255 14.09 -10.61 -3.36
C HIS A 255 14.40 -9.11 -3.33
N VAL A 256 13.98 -8.36 -2.31
CA VAL A 256 14.28 -6.92 -2.17
C VAL A 256 14.79 -6.60 -0.78
N LEU A 257 13.95 -6.78 0.25
CA LEU A 257 14.25 -6.26 1.59
C LEU A 257 15.45 -6.97 2.24
N LEU A 258 15.44 -8.31 2.30
CA LEU A 258 16.48 -9.06 3.01
C LEU A 258 17.89 -8.87 2.41
N PRO A 259 18.07 -8.93 1.07
CA PRO A 259 19.39 -8.65 0.47
C PRO A 259 19.91 -7.23 0.76
N VAL A 260 19.01 -6.24 0.78
CA VAL A 260 19.38 -4.86 1.15
C VAL A 260 19.68 -4.77 2.64
N ALA A 261 18.86 -5.35 3.51
CA ALA A 261 19.06 -5.33 4.95
C ALA A 261 20.38 -6.00 5.37
N GLU A 262 20.79 -7.07 4.67
CA GLU A 262 22.09 -7.72 4.88
C GLU A 262 23.26 -6.79 4.53
N SER A 263 23.14 -6.06 3.41
CA SER A 263 24.16 -5.10 2.99
C SER A 263 24.18 -3.85 3.88
N TYR A 264 23.00 -3.39 4.30
CA TYR A 264 22.84 -2.20 5.14
C TYR A 264 23.26 -2.47 6.58
N ASP A 265 23.05 -3.69 7.10
CA ASP A 265 23.43 -4.13 8.45
C ASP A 265 22.91 -3.17 9.54
N PRO A 266 21.58 -3.08 9.75
CA PRO A 266 21.00 -2.11 10.68
C PRO A 266 21.34 -2.43 12.15
N ASP A 267 21.51 -1.40 12.96
CA ASP A 267 21.74 -1.52 14.41
C ASP A 267 20.43 -1.78 15.18
N ILE A 268 19.29 -1.36 14.60
CA ILE A 268 17.93 -1.56 15.12
C ILE A 268 16.92 -1.50 13.97
N ILE A 269 15.81 -2.23 14.11
CA ILE A 269 14.68 -2.19 13.18
C ILE A 269 13.46 -1.60 13.87
N LEU A 270 12.90 -0.55 13.27
CA LEU A 270 11.60 0.02 13.67
C LEU A 270 10.56 -0.39 12.63
N ILE A 271 9.49 -1.05 13.06
CA ILE A 271 8.41 -1.49 12.18
C ILE A 271 7.23 -0.54 12.37
N SER A 272 6.87 0.18 11.30
CA SER A 272 5.57 0.83 11.16
C SER A 272 4.54 -0.27 10.95
N ALA A 273 4.00 -0.78 12.05
CA ALA A 273 3.27 -2.03 12.12
C ALA A 273 1.77 -1.81 11.89
N GLY A 274 1.40 -1.51 10.65
CA GLY A 274 0.02 -1.52 10.19
C GLY A 274 -0.50 -2.93 9.92
N PHE A 275 -1.76 -3.19 10.20
CA PHE A 275 -2.39 -4.49 9.95
C PHE A 275 -3.60 -4.40 9.02
N ASP A 276 -3.69 -3.33 8.23
CA ASP A 276 -4.74 -3.12 7.22
C ASP A 276 -4.44 -3.79 5.88
N ALA A 277 -3.25 -4.36 5.69
CA ALA A 277 -2.99 -5.32 4.60
C ALA A 277 -3.54 -6.72 4.92
N ALA A 278 -4.03 -6.94 6.14
CA ALA A 278 -4.55 -8.22 6.58
C ALA A 278 -5.85 -8.60 5.85
N VAL A 279 -6.11 -9.90 5.75
CA VAL A 279 -7.39 -10.42 5.27
C VAL A 279 -8.55 -9.81 6.05
N ASP A 280 -9.65 -9.53 5.34
CA ASP A 280 -10.88 -8.92 5.85
C ASP A 280 -10.77 -7.46 6.33
N ASP A 281 -9.62 -6.80 6.16
CA ASP A 281 -9.54 -5.37 6.43
C ASP A 281 -10.45 -4.56 5.48
N PRO A 282 -11.27 -3.63 5.99
CA PRO A 282 -12.25 -2.90 5.17
C PRO A 282 -11.63 -1.84 4.25
N LEU A 283 -10.37 -1.45 4.44
CA LEU A 283 -9.72 -0.38 3.68
C LEU A 283 -8.62 -0.90 2.74
N GLY A 284 -7.74 -1.79 3.21
CA GLY A 284 -6.54 -2.17 2.45
C GLY A 284 -6.80 -3.05 1.23
N GLY A 285 -7.67 -4.05 1.38
CA GLY A 285 -8.01 -4.97 0.29
C GLY A 285 -6.88 -5.90 -0.14
N CYS A 286 -5.83 -6.06 0.68
CA CYS A 286 -4.85 -7.15 0.58
C CYS A 286 -5.34 -8.38 1.38
N CYS A 287 -4.54 -9.45 1.41
CA CYS A 287 -4.94 -10.74 1.95
C CYS A 287 -3.84 -11.40 2.80
N ILE A 288 -3.07 -10.60 3.56
CA ILE A 288 -2.06 -11.16 4.47
C ILE A 288 -2.77 -11.87 5.62
N THR A 289 -2.33 -13.08 5.96
CA THR A 289 -2.84 -13.83 7.10
C THR A 289 -1.98 -13.56 8.35
N PRO A 290 -2.48 -13.87 9.57
CA PRO A 290 -1.64 -13.85 10.76
C PRO A 290 -0.36 -14.70 10.62
N TYR A 291 -0.42 -15.81 9.85
CA TYR A 291 0.76 -16.60 9.53
C TYR A 291 1.76 -15.80 8.66
N GLY A 292 1.27 -15.08 7.64
CA GLY A 292 2.08 -14.19 6.81
C GLY A 292 2.85 -13.14 7.62
N TYR A 293 2.17 -12.41 8.52
CA TYR A 293 2.85 -11.46 9.42
C TYR A 293 3.88 -12.15 10.32
N SER A 294 3.56 -13.34 10.85
CA SER A 294 4.51 -14.11 11.67
C SER A 294 5.79 -14.47 10.91
N LEU A 295 5.65 -14.81 9.63
CA LEU A 295 6.77 -15.19 8.76
C LEU A 295 7.61 -13.98 8.35
N MET A 296 6.96 -12.87 7.96
CA MET A 296 7.65 -11.60 7.65
C MET A 296 8.47 -11.12 8.85
N LEU A 297 7.88 -11.11 10.05
CA LEU A 297 8.58 -10.71 11.27
C LEU A 297 9.74 -11.67 11.59
N LYS A 298 9.52 -12.99 11.49
CA LYS A 298 10.57 -13.96 11.77
C LYS A 298 11.80 -13.77 10.88
N LYS A 299 11.60 -13.45 9.60
CA LYS A 299 12.70 -13.16 8.67
C LYS A 299 13.50 -11.94 9.11
N LEU A 300 12.84 -10.89 9.61
CA LEU A 300 13.51 -9.69 10.13
C LEU A 300 14.29 -9.93 11.43
N MET A 301 13.88 -10.90 12.27
CA MET A 301 14.59 -11.22 13.51
C MET A 301 16.03 -11.71 13.30
N GLY A 302 16.42 -12.09 12.08
CA GLY A 302 17.80 -12.43 11.75
C GLY A 302 18.76 -11.24 11.68
N PHE A 303 18.24 -10.00 11.75
CA PHE A 303 19.00 -8.76 11.60
C PHE A 303 19.01 -7.97 12.91
N ALA A 304 19.93 -7.01 13.04
CA ALA A 304 20.06 -6.15 14.23
C ALA A 304 20.11 -6.91 15.57
N GLN A 305 20.59 -8.16 15.58
CA GLN A 305 20.59 -9.06 16.74
C GLN A 305 19.18 -9.23 17.35
N GLY A 306 18.13 -9.11 16.54
CA GLY A 306 16.75 -9.18 16.97
C GLY A 306 16.21 -7.94 17.67
N LYS A 307 16.95 -6.81 17.68
CA LYS A 307 16.49 -5.50 18.17
C LYS A 307 15.40 -4.94 17.27
N ILE A 308 14.17 -5.33 17.55
CA ILE A 308 12.97 -4.96 16.78
C ILE A 308 11.98 -4.22 17.67
N VAL A 309 11.48 -3.09 17.20
CA VAL A 309 10.39 -2.34 17.82
C VAL A 309 9.23 -2.26 16.83
N MET A 310 8.06 -2.73 17.23
CA MET A 310 6.83 -2.59 16.45
C MET A 310 6.00 -1.44 17.02
N ALA A 311 5.70 -0.44 16.20
CA ALA A 311 4.78 0.65 16.55
C ALA A 311 3.49 0.48 15.76
N LEU A 312 2.34 0.38 16.44
CA LEU A 312 1.06 0.17 15.77
C LEU A 312 0.70 1.36 14.86
N GLU A 313 0.36 1.07 13.59
CA GLU A 313 -0.14 2.03 12.61
C GLU A 313 -1.63 1.76 12.29
N GLY A 314 -1.98 1.36 11.05
CA GLY A 314 -3.31 1.02 10.57
C GLY A 314 -3.82 -0.38 10.96
N GLY A 315 -4.94 -0.79 10.37
CA GLY A 315 -5.65 -2.05 10.64
C GLY A 315 -6.99 -1.82 11.33
N TYR A 316 -8.09 -2.07 10.61
CA TYR A 316 -9.42 -1.56 10.94
C TYR A 316 -10.47 -2.67 11.08
N ASN A 317 -10.12 -3.91 10.74
CA ASN A 317 -10.87 -5.08 11.18
C ASN A 317 -10.37 -5.54 12.57
N LEU A 318 -11.21 -5.39 13.60
CA LEU A 318 -10.83 -5.65 15.01
C LEU A 318 -10.35 -7.08 15.27
N LYS A 319 -10.89 -8.08 14.56
CA LYS A 319 -10.44 -9.46 14.69
C LYS A 319 -9.08 -9.64 13.99
N SER A 320 -8.97 -9.16 12.76
CA SER A 320 -7.79 -9.34 11.93
C SER A 320 -6.55 -8.66 12.54
N ILE A 321 -6.69 -7.43 13.04
CA ILE A 321 -5.61 -6.71 13.73
C ILE A 321 -5.18 -7.43 15.02
N ALA A 322 -6.13 -7.89 15.84
CA ALA A 322 -5.83 -8.56 17.10
C ALA A 322 -5.14 -9.92 16.88
N ASP A 323 -5.63 -10.72 15.92
CA ASP A 323 -5.03 -12.00 15.57
C ASP A 323 -3.62 -11.83 14.96
N SER A 324 -3.41 -10.80 14.15
CA SER A 324 -2.11 -10.51 13.52
C SER A 324 -1.08 -10.00 14.55
N VAL A 325 -1.47 -9.11 15.47
CA VAL A 325 -0.60 -8.67 16.57
C VAL A 325 -0.25 -9.83 17.50
N LEU A 326 -1.21 -10.70 17.81
CA LEU A 326 -0.96 -11.92 18.60
C LEU A 326 0.08 -12.82 17.93
N ALA A 327 -0.02 -13.00 16.60
CA ALA A 327 0.94 -13.78 15.84
C ALA A 327 2.36 -13.20 15.96
N CYS A 328 2.50 -11.88 15.81
CA CYS A 328 3.77 -11.18 15.98
C CYS A 328 4.31 -11.29 17.41
N ALA A 329 3.45 -11.14 18.42
CA ALA A 329 3.85 -11.27 19.83
C ALA A 329 4.41 -12.67 20.14
N LYS A 330 3.77 -13.73 19.62
CA LYS A 330 4.25 -15.12 19.75
C LYS A 330 5.64 -15.28 19.10
N VAL A 331 5.85 -14.71 17.91
CA VAL A 331 7.15 -14.74 17.23
C VAL A 331 8.25 -14.05 18.04
N LEU A 332 8.00 -12.86 18.61
CA LEU A 332 9.00 -12.16 19.43
C LEU A 332 9.37 -12.92 20.71
N LEU A 333 8.43 -13.70 21.26
CA LEU A 333 8.63 -14.49 22.47
C LEU A 333 9.30 -15.84 22.21
N GLU A 334 9.02 -16.48 21.07
CA GLU A 334 9.36 -17.90 20.80
C GLU A 334 10.36 -18.08 19.65
N GLU A 335 10.64 -17.00 18.91
CA GLU A 335 11.51 -16.97 17.73
C GLU A 335 11.13 -17.97 16.63
N LYS A 336 9.85 -18.38 16.60
CA LYS A 336 9.30 -19.31 15.62
C LYS A 336 8.06 -18.70 14.99
N PRO A 337 7.89 -18.82 13.65
CA PRO A 337 6.65 -18.43 13.01
C PRO A 337 5.52 -19.34 13.49
N LEU A 338 4.27 -18.91 13.28
CA LEU A 338 3.13 -19.80 13.51
C LEU A 338 3.24 -21.04 12.62
N VAL A 339 2.64 -22.15 13.05
CA VAL A 339 2.55 -23.34 12.21
C VAL A 339 1.57 -23.06 11.08
N GLY A 340 2.05 -23.13 9.84
CA GLY A 340 1.27 -22.84 8.65
C GLY A 340 2.07 -23.08 7.37
N SER A 341 1.45 -22.78 6.23
CA SER A 341 2.08 -22.94 4.92
C SER A 341 1.54 -21.89 3.96
N ILE A 342 2.41 -21.31 3.14
CA ILE A 342 1.98 -20.48 2.00
C ILE A 342 1.41 -21.40 0.94
N LYS A 343 0.12 -21.25 0.62
CA LYS A 343 -0.58 -22.09 -0.35
C LYS A 343 -0.60 -21.51 -1.76
N ALA A 344 -0.44 -20.19 -1.87
CA ALA A 344 -0.51 -19.46 -3.14
C ALA A 344 0.89 -19.16 -3.68
N GLN A 345 0.94 -18.84 -4.97
CA GLN A 345 2.13 -18.28 -5.63
C GLN A 345 2.00 -16.75 -5.67
N PRO A 346 3.13 -16.01 -5.72
CA PRO A 346 3.09 -14.59 -5.96
C PRO A 346 2.38 -14.26 -7.28
N LEU A 347 1.71 -13.12 -7.34
CA LEU A 347 1.08 -12.60 -8.55
C LEU A 347 2.14 -12.19 -9.58
N GLU A 348 1.80 -12.27 -10.86
CA GLU A 348 2.66 -11.77 -11.95
C GLU A 348 2.99 -10.28 -11.81
N SER A 349 2.06 -9.48 -11.27
CA SER A 349 2.30 -8.07 -10.95
C SER A 349 3.34 -7.88 -9.85
N THR A 350 3.35 -8.75 -8.84
CA THR A 350 4.36 -8.74 -7.78
C THR A 350 5.75 -8.89 -8.37
N TRP A 351 5.91 -9.80 -9.33
CA TRP A 351 7.20 -9.99 -10.00
C TRP A 351 7.65 -8.78 -10.81
N ARG A 352 6.73 -8.15 -11.56
CA ARG A 352 7.02 -6.89 -12.27
C ARG A 352 7.49 -5.81 -11.30
N VAL A 353 6.79 -5.64 -10.17
CA VAL A 353 7.18 -4.65 -9.15
C VAL A 353 8.57 -4.96 -8.59
N ILE A 354 8.86 -6.22 -8.25
CA ILE A 354 10.20 -6.63 -7.77
C ILE A 354 11.27 -6.29 -8.82
N GLN A 355 11.01 -6.55 -10.10
CA GLN A 355 11.94 -6.25 -11.19
C GLN A 355 12.21 -4.75 -11.32
N GLU A 356 11.17 -3.91 -11.30
CA GLU A 356 11.30 -2.45 -11.40
C GLU A 356 12.04 -1.88 -10.18
N VAL A 357 11.69 -2.32 -8.96
CA VAL A 357 12.35 -1.89 -7.72
C VAL A 357 13.84 -2.24 -7.75
N ARG A 358 14.18 -3.49 -8.10
CA ARG A 358 15.58 -3.91 -8.23
C ARG A 358 16.32 -3.14 -9.30
N HIS A 359 15.67 -2.88 -10.44
CA HIS A 359 16.30 -2.16 -11.54
C HIS A 359 16.66 -0.73 -11.17
N GLU A 360 15.79 -0.03 -10.44
CA GLU A 360 16.07 1.34 -9.97
C GLU A 360 17.14 1.36 -8.85
N LEU A 361 17.23 0.31 -8.04
CA LEU A 361 18.10 0.28 -6.84
C LEU A 361 19.44 -0.45 -7.01
N LYS A 362 19.63 -1.24 -8.08
CA LYS A 362 20.82 -2.09 -8.27
C LYS A 362 22.15 -1.35 -8.25
N THR A 363 22.17 -0.07 -8.62
CA THR A 363 23.38 0.77 -8.58
C THR A 363 23.78 1.19 -7.17
N PHE A 364 22.81 1.23 -6.24
CA PHE A 364 23.02 1.55 -4.83
C PHE A 364 23.24 0.28 -4.00
N TRP A 365 22.57 -0.81 -4.39
CA TRP A 365 22.61 -2.10 -3.71
C TRP A 365 23.05 -3.20 -4.67
N PRO A 366 24.36 -3.50 -4.76
CA PRO A 366 24.87 -4.54 -5.65
C PRO A 366 24.21 -5.91 -5.44
N ALA A 367 23.74 -6.22 -4.23
CA ALA A 367 22.97 -7.42 -3.91
C ALA A 367 21.68 -7.57 -4.76
N LEU A 368 21.15 -6.48 -5.31
CA LEU A 368 20.00 -6.47 -6.21
C LEU A 368 20.36 -6.62 -7.70
N SER A 369 21.65 -6.66 -8.05
CA SER A 369 22.12 -6.82 -9.43
C SER A 369 22.07 -8.27 -9.92
N VAL A 370 21.94 -9.25 -9.01
CA VAL A 370 21.83 -10.67 -9.37
C VAL A 370 20.60 -10.88 -10.26
N GLU A 371 20.76 -11.60 -11.36
CA GLU A 371 19.62 -11.93 -12.22
C GLU A 371 18.58 -12.73 -11.44
N LEU A 372 17.35 -12.26 -11.49
CA LEU A 372 16.24 -13.03 -11.00
C LEU A 372 15.98 -14.22 -11.95
N PRO A 373 15.51 -15.37 -11.46
CA PRO A 373 15.15 -16.50 -12.31
C PRO A 373 14.16 -16.08 -13.43
N GLN A 374 14.53 -16.29 -14.71
CA GLN A 374 13.74 -15.85 -15.88
C GLN A 374 12.37 -16.56 -16.03
N LYS A 375 12.21 -17.73 -15.43
CA LYS A 375 10.95 -18.48 -15.34
C LYS A 375 10.91 -19.11 -13.95
N VAL A 376 10.11 -18.56 -13.05
CA VAL A 376 9.58 -19.41 -11.98
C VAL A 376 8.42 -20.17 -12.59
N LEU A 377 8.72 -21.30 -13.24
CA LEU A 377 7.74 -22.38 -13.27
C LEU A 377 7.51 -22.73 -11.81
N VAL A 378 6.33 -22.41 -11.33
CA VAL A 378 5.72 -22.91 -10.10
C VAL A 378 6.00 -24.41 -10.00
N SER A 379 7.09 -24.79 -9.33
CA SER A 379 7.45 -26.20 -9.12
C SER A 379 8.45 -26.33 -7.98
N ASN A 380 7.94 -26.90 -6.88
CA ASN A 380 8.68 -27.54 -5.81
C ASN A 380 9.56 -26.66 -4.92
N TRP A 381 8.92 -25.80 -4.11
CA TRP A 381 9.45 -25.60 -2.76
C TRP A 381 9.33 -26.95 -2.03
N ARG A 382 10.45 -27.65 -1.82
CA ARG A 382 10.45 -28.82 -0.91
C ARG A 382 10.17 -28.28 0.49
N PRO A 383 9.15 -28.78 1.21
CA PRO A 383 9.07 -28.55 2.64
C PRO A 383 10.38 -29.05 3.25
N CYS A 384 11.05 -28.20 4.03
CA CYS A 384 12.20 -28.62 4.81
C CYS A 384 11.72 -29.77 5.71
N SER A 385 12.13 -31.00 5.39
CA SER A 385 11.83 -32.17 6.20
C SER A 385 12.71 -32.07 7.43
N VAL A 386 12.16 -31.53 8.53
CA VAL A 386 12.80 -31.68 9.83
C VAL A 386 12.61 -33.15 10.20
N GLU A 387 13.67 -33.94 10.05
CA GLU A 387 13.77 -35.26 10.67
C GLU A 387 13.67 -35.07 12.19
N LEU A 388 12.49 -35.30 12.74
CA LEU A 388 12.31 -35.49 14.16
C LEU A 388 12.74 -36.93 14.47
N ASN A 389 13.97 -37.08 14.96
CA ASN A 389 14.37 -38.25 15.74
C ASN A 389 13.54 -38.26 17.03
N LEU A 390 12.42 -38.98 17.00
CA LEU A 390 11.64 -39.33 18.18
C LEU A 390 12.02 -40.75 18.60
N SER A 391 12.99 -40.84 19.50
CA SER A 391 13.13 -42.00 20.39
C SER A 391 11.94 -42.02 21.34
N SER A 392 11.10 -43.04 21.27
CA SER A 392 10.15 -43.36 22.34
C SER A 392 9.86 -44.85 22.36
N SER A 393 10.31 -45.47 23.44
CA SER A 393 9.90 -46.74 24.00
C SER A 393 8.38 -46.97 24.00
N SER A 394 7.98 -48.18 23.60
CA SER A 394 7.01 -49.13 24.22
C SER A 394 5.70 -48.56 24.82
N GLU A 395 4.46 -49.02 24.58
CA GLU A 395 3.89 -50.34 24.21
C GLU A 395 2.45 -50.20 23.61
N SER A 396 2.08 -51.14 22.72
CA SER A 396 0.76 -51.83 22.46
C SER A 396 -0.60 -51.06 22.57
N ILE A 397 -1.62 -51.22 21.71
CA ILE A 397 -2.38 -52.44 21.30
C ILE A 397 -3.15 -52.20 19.96
N VAL A 398 -3.23 -53.28 19.17
CA VAL A 398 -4.00 -53.72 17.95
C VAL A 398 -5.49 -53.24 17.86
N GLU A 399 -6.23 -53.08 16.73
CA GLU A 399 -6.51 -53.87 15.50
C GLU A 399 -7.19 -53.05 14.35
N ASN A 400 -6.90 -53.45 13.09
CA ASN A 400 -7.72 -53.62 11.83
C ASN A 400 -8.94 -52.70 11.50
N ASP A 401 -9.38 -52.38 10.26
CA ASP A 401 -9.22 -52.93 8.89
C ASP A 401 -9.80 -51.95 7.83
N GLY A 402 -9.40 -52.10 6.55
CA GLY A 402 -10.09 -51.64 5.32
C GLY A 402 -9.94 -50.16 4.91
N GLY A 403 -9.41 -49.76 3.75
CA GLY A 403 -9.28 -50.40 2.45
C GLY A 403 -10.05 -49.61 1.38
N ALA A 404 -9.42 -48.62 0.74
CA ALA A 404 -9.79 -48.12 -0.60
C ALA A 404 -8.69 -47.21 -1.18
N SER A 405 -7.93 -47.77 -2.13
CA SER A 405 -7.01 -47.06 -3.02
C SER A 405 -7.80 -46.57 -4.24
N VAL A 406 -7.72 -45.27 -4.56
CA VAL A 406 -8.20 -44.73 -5.83
C VAL A 406 -7.01 -44.13 -6.60
N THR A 407 -6.63 -44.83 -7.65
CA THR A 407 -5.73 -44.37 -8.72
C THR A 407 -6.53 -43.44 -9.64
N ILE A 408 -6.08 -42.21 -9.86
CA ILE A 408 -6.58 -41.35 -10.94
C ILE A 408 -5.45 -41.12 -11.94
N CYS A 409 -5.68 -41.66 -13.15
CA CYS A 409 -4.84 -41.51 -14.32
C CYS A 409 -4.74 -40.05 -14.76
N ALA A 410 -3.51 -39.61 -15.07
CA ALA A 410 -3.24 -38.35 -15.72
C ALA A 410 -3.78 -38.36 -17.17
N THR A 411 -4.71 -37.45 -17.47
CA THR A 411 -5.09 -37.12 -18.85
C THR A 411 -4.26 -35.94 -19.33
N ASN A 412 -3.53 -36.15 -20.43
CA ASN A 412 -2.77 -35.13 -21.12
C ASN A 412 -3.71 -34.05 -21.69
N PHE A 413 -3.61 -32.81 -21.20
CA PHE A 413 -4.10 -31.63 -21.89
C PHE A 413 -2.95 -30.99 -22.67
N VAL A 414 -3.03 -31.08 -23.99
CA VAL A 414 -2.20 -30.32 -24.93
C VAL A 414 -2.96 -29.03 -25.23
N GLU A 415 -2.53 -27.91 -24.67
CA GLU A 415 -3.03 -26.58 -25.08
C GLU A 415 -2.09 -25.98 -26.13
N ILE A 416 -2.57 -25.98 -27.36
CA ILE A 416 -2.04 -25.22 -28.49
C ILE A 416 -2.62 -23.81 -28.37
N ILE A 417 -1.78 -22.80 -28.16
CA ILE A 417 -2.17 -21.39 -28.31
C ILE A 417 -1.40 -20.82 -29.50
N GLU A 418 -2.07 -20.72 -30.65
CA GLU A 418 -1.62 -19.89 -31.77
C GLU A 418 -2.02 -18.41 -31.57
N PRO A 419 -1.19 -17.44 -32.00
CA PRO A 419 -1.50 -16.03 -31.92
C PRO A 419 -2.63 -15.57 -32.85
N LEU A 420 -3.40 -14.60 -32.37
CA LEU A 420 -4.53 -13.94 -33.01
C LEU A 420 -4.12 -13.00 -34.17
N SER A 421 -3.31 -13.47 -35.13
CA SER A 421 -2.88 -12.71 -36.31
C SER A 421 -3.32 -13.31 -37.64
N LYS A 422 -4.27 -14.26 -37.65
CA LYS A 422 -4.84 -14.82 -38.90
C LYS A 422 -6.36 -15.02 -38.80
N LEU A 423 -7.11 -14.05 -39.30
CA LEU A 423 -8.44 -14.25 -39.90
C LEU A 423 -8.45 -13.54 -41.25
N ASN A 424 -8.79 -14.31 -42.28
CA ASN A 424 -8.59 -14.07 -43.70
C ASN A 424 -9.22 -12.79 -44.25
N ILE A 425 -8.55 -12.24 -45.26
CA ILE A 425 -9.18 -11.69 -46.46
C ILE A 425 -8.71 -12.60 -47.60
N ASP A 426 -9.66 -13.13 -48.37
CA ASP A 426 -9.46 -14.02 -49.51
C ASP A 426 -8.63 -13.37 -50.64
N GLU A 427 -7.78 -14.16 -51.31
CA GLU A 427 -7.87 -14.46 -52.76
C GLU A 427 -6.63 -15.26 -53.23
N ASP A 428 -6.93 -16.38 -53.89
CA ASP A 428 -6.21 -17.06 -54.98
C ASP A 428 -4.76 -17.60 -54.88
N ASN A 429 -4.72 -18.90 -55.19
CA ASN A 429 -3.80 -19.61 -56.09
C ASN A 429 -2.51 -20.30 -55.59
N HIS A 430 -2.53 -21.62 -55.84
CA HIS A 430 -1.47 -22.53 -56.27
C HIS A 430 -0.30 -22.88 -55.32
N GLY A 431 -0.52 -24.00 -54.61
CA GLY A 431 0.28 -25.22 -54.66
C GLY A 431 1.82 -25.16 -54.72
N LYS A 432 2.47 -25.74 -53.71
CA LYS A 432 3.38 -26.89 -53.85
C LYS A 432 3.91 -27.33 -52.49
N ALA A 433 3.87 -28.64 -52.27
CA ALA A 433 4.63 -29.34 -51.24
C ALA A 433 6.14 -29.17 -51.47
N ILE A 434 6.95 -29.27 -50.41
CA ILE A 434 8.18 -30.09 -50.33
C ILE A 434 8.72 -30.11 -48.89
N THR A 435 9.30 -31.26 -48.60
CA THR A 435 9.82 -31.92 -47.40
C THR A 435 10.94 -31.22 -46.63
N LEU A 436 11.01 -31.53 -45.33
CA LEU A 436 12.21 -31.41 -44.47
C LEU A 436 13.29 -32.42 -44.90
N ASP A 437 14.57 -32.04 -44.79
CA ASP A 437 15.64 -32.94 -44.36
C ASP A 437 16.92 -32.22 -43.87
N HIS A 438 17.47 -32.79 -42.79
CA HIS A 438 18.87 -32.88 -42.33
C HIS A 438 19.68 -31.67 -41.78
N ILE A 439 19.79 -31.67 -40.43
CA ILE A 439 21.01 -31.85 -39.59
C ILE A 439 22.37 -31.46 -40.21
N ALA A 440 23.09 -30.52 -39.57
CA ALA A 440 24.47 -30.74 -39.07
C ALA A 440 24.97 -29.59 -38.18
N THR A 441 25.67 -30.01 -37.14
CA THR A 441 26.41 -29.28 -36.10
C THR A 441 27.69 -28.63 -36.61
N ASP A 442 28.09 -27.48 -36.06
CA ASP A 442 29.51 -27.27 -35.75
C ASP A 442 29.75 -26.31 -34.57
N LYS A 443 30.86 -26.54 -33.87
CA LYS A 443 31.26 -25.99 -32.57
C LYS A 443 32.45 -25.03 -32.71
N SER A 444 32.38 -23.94 -31.92
CA SER A 444 33.49 -23.22 -31.25
C SER A 444 34.34 -22.22 -32.08
N PRO A 445 35.21 -21.39 -31.45
CA PRO A 445 34.87 -20.08 -30.89
C PRO A 445 35.76 -18.93 -31.43
N VAL A 446 35.35 -17.66 -31.31
CA VAL A 446 36.22 -16.52 -31.69
C VAL A 446 36.45 -15.60 -30.50
N VAL A 447 37.72 -15.50 -30.12
CA VAL A 447 38.33 -14.46 -29.28
C VAL A 447 39.25 -13.67 -30.19
N LEU A 448 39.11 -12.34 -30.26
CA LEU A 448 40.17 -11.43 -30.70
C LEU A 448 40.12 -10.12 -29.90
N SER A 449 41.23 -9.87 -29.22
CA SER A 449 41.70 -8.62 -28.61
C SER A 449 42.57 -7.85 -29.60
N GLU A 450 42.51 -6.51 -29.62
CA GLU A 450 43.67 -5.60 -29.83
C GLU A 450 43.28 -4.11 -29.66
N GLU A 451 44.25 -3.29 -29.24
CA GLU A 451 44.12 -1.97 -28.60
C GLU A 451 44.37 -0.73 -29.51
N CYS A 452 43.75 0.42 -29.12
CA CYS A 452 44.19 1.85 -29.14
C CYS A 452 44.43 2.65 -30.46
N PRO A 453 44.49 4.03 -30.49
CA PRO A 453 44.37 5.06 -29.42
C PRO A 453 43.50 6.35 -29.74
N ASN A 454 43.21 7.14 -28.69
CA ASN A 454 42.88 8.59 -28.61
C ASN A 454 41.80 9.23 -29.51
N ALA A 455 40.67 9.60 -28.89
CA ALA A 455 39.89 10.79 -29.25
C ALA A 455 39.42 11.52 -27.98
N GLN A 456 39.71 12.82 -27.94
CA GLN A 456 39.48 13.75 -26.83
C GLN A 456 38.00 13.88 -26.43
N ALA A 457 37.80 13.98 -25.12
CA ALA A 457 36.79 14.79 -24.41
C ALA A 457 35.44 15.04 -25.11
N LEU A 458 34.43 14.26 -24.73
CA LEU A 458 33.02 14.66 -24.78
C LEU A 458 32.39 14.34 -23.41
N MET A 459 32.19 15.40 -22.62
CA MET A 459 31.35 15.38 -21.43
C MET A 459 29.93 14.95 -21.82
N PRO A 460 29.30 13.97 -21.14
CA PRO A 460 27.87 13.77 -21.28
C PRO A 460 27.11 14.78 -20.41
N ASP A 461 26.13 15.39 -21.05
CA ASP A 461 25.26 16.46 -20.58
C ASP A 461 24.69 16.26 -19.16
N LYS A 462 24.85 17.30 -18.33
CA LYS A 462 24.04 17.50 -17.13
C LYS A 462 22.66 17.98 -17.58
N ASN A 463 21.63 17.14 -17.39
CA ASN A 463 20.21 17.47 -17.12
C ASN A 463 19.27 16.46 -17.79
N VAL A 464 19.10 15.30 -17.15
CA VAL A 464 17.85 14.54 -17.26
C VAL A 464 17.50 14.09 -15.85
N ASP A 465 16.65 14.86 -15.16
CA ASP A 465 16.12 14.51 -13.84
C ASP A 465 15.44 13.13 -13.88
N GLY A 466 15.78 12.23 -12.96
CA GLY A 466 15.15 10.91 -12.82
C GLY A 466 13.62 10.97 -12.65
N CYS A 467 13.09 12.13 -12.21
CA CYS A 467 11.66 12.45 -12.14
C CYS A 467 10.95 12.46 -13.52
N THR A 468 11.70 12.43 -14.63
CA THR A 468 11.13 12.40 -15.99
C THR A 468 10.96 11.00 -16.57
N ARG A 469 11.53 9.94 -15.98
CA ARG A 469 11.50 8.60 -16.59
C ARG A 469 10.10 8.01 -16.62
N TRP A 470 9.35 8.02 -15.52
CA TRP A 470 7.95 7.59 -15.50
C TRP A 470 7.05 8.49 -16.36
N ARG A 471 7.31 9.82 -16.39
CA ARG A 471 6.63 10.76 -17.30
C ARG A 471 6.91 10.39 -18.75
N SER A 472 8.14 10.01 -19.07
CA SER A 472 8.54 9.54 -20.40
C SER A 472 7.86 8.23 -20.77
N VAL A 473 7.61 7.34 -19.81
CA VAL A 473 6.87 6.09 -20.01
C VAL A 473 5.38 6.37 -20.21
N LEU A 474 4.73 7.14 -19.32
CA LEU A 474 3.30 7.48 -19.43
C LEU A 474 2.95 8.38 -20.63
N SER A 475 3.90 9.21 -21.09
CA SER A 475 3.75 9.97 -22.35
C SER A 475 3.94 9.11 -23.61
N LYS A 476 4.58 7.94 -23.48
CA LYS A 476 4.73 6.93 -24.55
C LYS A 476 3.57 5.92 -24.56
N THR A 477 2.89 5.70 -23.43
CA THR A 477 1.76 4.75 -23.34
C THR A 477 0.45 5.39 -23.81
N GLU A 478 -0.11 4.86 -24.90
CA GLU A 478 -1.40 5.30 -25.46
C GLU A 478 -2.56 4.47 -24.91
N VAL A 479 -3.67 5.13 -24.56
CA VAL A 479 -4.93 4.51 -24.13
C VAL A 479 -6.09 5.06 -24.94
N TRP A 480 -7.17 4.27 -25.04
CA TRP A 480 -8.43 4.74 -25.61
C TRP A 480 -9.36 5.23 -24.50
N TYR A 481 -9.56 6.54 -24.44
CA TYR A 481 -10.54 7.17 -23.56
C TYR A 481 -11.92 7.15 -24.21
N GLY A 482 -12.85 6.37 -23.65
CA GLY A 482 -14.23 6.31 -24.12
C GLY A 482 -15.09 7.41 -23.49
N SER A 483 -15.68 8.25 -24.33
CA SER A 483 -16.59 9.31 -23.92
C SER A 483 -18.03 9.04 -24.35
N TYR A 484 -18.97 9.40 -23.48
CA TYR A 484 -20.40 9.47 -23.73
C TYR A 484 -20.95 10.82 -23.22
N GLY A 485 -21.98 11.37 -23.86
CA GLY A 485 -22.51 12.70 -23.54
C GLY A 485 -21.69 13.87 -24.13
N SER A 486 -21.62 15.00 -23.43
CA SER A 486 -21.06 16.26 -23.96
C SER A 486 -19.60 16.19 -24.40
N ASN A 487 -18.80 15.32 -23.77
CA ASN A 487 -17.40 15.10 -24.14
C ASN A 487 -17.23 14.28 -25.44
N MET A 488 -18.33 13.81 -26.06
CA MET A 488 -18.29 13.31 -27.46
C MET A 488 -18.09 14.45 -28.46
N TRP A 489 -18.40 15.69 -28.06
CA TRP A 489 -18.15 16.88 -28.85
C TRP A 489 -16.69 17.31 -28.69
N LYS A 490 -15.93 17.23 -29.79
CA LYS A 490 -14.48 17.45 -29.80
C LYS A 490 -14.03 18.78 -29.17
N PRO A 491 -14.69 19.94 -29.41
CA PRO A 491 -14.34 21.17 -28.72
C PRO A 491 -14.51 21.10 -27.19
N GLY A 492 -15.56 20.45 -26.70
CA GLY A 492 -15.76 20.21 -25.26
C GLY A 492 -14.67 19.32 -24.66
N PHE A 493 -14.32 18.23 -25.36
CA PHE A 493 -13.23 17.36 -24.95
C PHE A 493 -11.85 18.04 -24.99
N LEU A 494 -11.59 18.87 -26.01
CA LEU A 494 -10.34 19.63 -26.09
C LEU A 494 -10.25 20.71 -25.02
N CYS A 495 -11.37 21.30 -24.60
CA CYS A 495 -11.42 22.17 -23.43
C CYS A 495 -10.98 21.40 -22.18
N TYR A 496 -11.51 20.18 -21.99
CA TYR A 496 -11.14 19.31 -20.87
C TYR A 496 -9.63 18.99 -20.82
N ILE A 497 -9.00 18.79 -21.97
CA ILE A 497 -7.55 18.51 -22.09
C ILE A 497 -6.72 19.79 -21.95
N LYS A 498 -7.03 20.85 -22.69
CA LYS A 498 -6.17 22.04 -22.76
C LYS A 498 -6.38 22.99 -21.58
N GLY A 499 -7.53 22.88 -20.92
CA GLY A 499 -8.06 23.87 -20.00
C GLY A 499 -8.77 24.99 -20.76
N GLY A 500 -9.55 25.78 -20.04
CA GLY A 500 -10.32 26.89 -20.59
C GLY A 500 -11.82 26.75 -20.33
N LYS A 501 -12.63 27.48 -21.10
CA LYS A 501 -14.07 27.56 -20.93
C LYS A 501 -14.74 27.49 -22.30
N VAL A 502 -15.70 26.59 -22.46
CA VAL A 502 -16.55 26.53 -23.66
C VAL A 502 -17.96 27.01 -23.34
N GLU A 503 -18.73 27.35 -24.37
CA GLU A 503 -20.11 27.79 -24.25
C GLU A 503 -20.95 26.79 -23.45
N GLY A 504 -21.76 27.30 -22.51
CA GLY A 504 -22.54 26.48 -21.57
C GLY A 504 -21.82 26.13 -20.25
N MET A 505 -20.49 26.24 -20.16
CA MET A 505 -19.78 26.08 -18.89
C MET A 505 -19.95 27.32 -18.00
N ASN A 506 -20.18 27.11 -16.71
CA ASN A 506 -20.19 28.19 -15.73
C ASN A 506 -18.77 28.57 -15.32
N GLU A 507 -17.90 27.57 -15.15
CA GLU A 507 -16.53 27.72 -14.64
C GLU A 507 -15.50 27.19 -15.64
N PRO A 508 -14.32 27.82 -15.76
CA PRO A 508 -13.23 27.28 -16.58
C PRO A 508 -12.67 25.99 -15.97
N CYS A 509 -12.27 25.05 -16.83
CA CYS A 509 -11.56 23.84 -16.43
C CYS A 509 -10.03 24.04 -16.48
N PRO A 510 -9.25 23.34 -15.63
CA PRO A 510 -7.82 23.61 -15.50
C PRO A 510 -6.96 22.98 -16.62
N GLY A 511 -7.48 21.98 -17.33
CA GLY A 511 -6.76 21.20 -18.34
C GLY A 511 -5.90 20.08 -17.75
N SER A 512 -5.56 19.07 -18.54
CA SER A 512 -4.64 17.99 -18.18
C SER A 512 -3.18 18.46 -18.16
N GLN A 513 -2.29 17.66 -17.54
CA GLN A 513 -0.86 17.93 -17.52
C GLN A 513 -0.24 17.84 -18.92
N ASP A 514 -0.61 16.81 -19.69
CA ASP A 514 -0.36 16.74 -21.13
C ASP A 514 -1.53 17.39 -21.89
N LYS A 515 -1.26 18.46 -22.64
CA LYS A 515 -2.25 19.23 -23.41
C LYS A 515 -2.25 18.91 -24.90
N SER A 516 -1.51 17.87 -25.31
CA SER A 516 -1.45 17.42 -26.69
C SER A 516 -2.85 17.04 -27.17
N SER A 517 -3.07 17.14 -28.48
CA SER A 517 -4.36 16.75 -29.05
C SER A 517 -4.43 15.23 -29.18
N PRO A 518 -5.63 14.63 -29.08
CA PRO A 518 -5.80 13.20 -29.25
C PRO A 518 -5.23 12.73 -30.58
N LYS A 519 -4.48 11.62 -30.56
CA LYS A 519 -3.79 11.05 -31.72
C LYS A 519 -4.71 10.22 -32.62
N GLY A 520 -5.97 10.05 -32.23
CA GLY A 520 -6.96 9.26 -32.96
C GLY A 520 -8.34 9.45 -32.35
N VAL A 521 -9.37 9.30 -33.17
CA VAL A 521 -10.77 9.34 -32.75
C VAL A 521 -11.49 8.21 -33.46
N ILE A 522 -12.21 7.37 -32.72
CA ILE A 522 -13.06 6.33 -33.27
C ILE A 522 -14.44 6.40 -32.63
N TRP A 523 -15.46 6.05 -33.39
CA TRP A 523 -16.82 5.94 -32.90
C TRP A 523 -17.16 4.47 -32.69
N LYS A 524 -17.76 4.17 -31.54
CA LYS A 524 -18.21 2.82 -31.17
C LYS A 524 -19.63 2.89 -30.67
N THR A 525 -20.34 1.79 -30.83
CA THR A 525 -21.63 1.57 -30.17
C THR A 525 -21.41 0.54 -29.09
N VAL A 526 -21.92 0.81 -27.90
CA VAL A 526 -21.89 -0.12 -26.77
C VAL A 526 -23.32 -0.55 -26.42
N PRO A 527 -23.54 -1.81 -26.02
CA PRO A 527 -24.87 -2.34 -25.75
C PRO A 527 -25.36 -1.95 -24.36
N HIS A 528 -25.39 -0.66 -24.06
CA HIS A 528 -25.79 -0.10 -22.77
C HIS A 528 -26.80 1.02 -22.99
N GLN A 529 -27.77 1.14 -22.10
CA GLN A 529 -28.73 2.24 -22.13
C GLN A 529 -28.08 3.53 -21.60
N LEU A 530 -28.30 4.66 -22.28
CA LEU A 530 -27.82 5.97 -21.83
C LEU A 530 -28.93 6.71 -21.07
N PHE A 531 -28.61 7.25 -19.90
CA PHE A 531 -29.50 8.04 -19.07
C PHE A 531 -28.90 9.40 -18.76
N PHE A 532 -29.74 10.42 -18.58
CA PHE A 532 -29.31 11.74 -18.16
C PHE A 532 -29.92 12.06 -16.79
N ALA A 533 -29.11 12.51 -15.84
CA ALA A 533 -29.60 12.97 -14.54
C ALA A 533 -29.18 14.42 -14.26
N ARG A 534 -29.98 15.11 -13.43
CA ARG A 534 -29.86 16.53 -13.08
C ARG A 534 -30.20 17.45 -14.25
N SER A 535 -30.78 18.61 -13.97
CA SER A 535 -31.05 19.66 -14.98
C SER A 535 -29.96 20.74 -15.02
N LEU A 536 -29.06 20.74 -14.03
CA LEU A 536 -28.03 21.76 -13.83
C LEU A 536 -26.80 21.15 -13.12
N THR A 537 -25.60 21.56 -13.53
CA THR A 537 -24.35 21.28 -12.82
C THR A 537 -23.55 22.56 -12.55
N ARG A 538 -22.74 22.55 -11.48
CA ARG A 538 -21.94 23.72 -11.09
C ARG A 538 -20.90 24.10 -12.14
N THR A 539 -20.27 23.13 -12.80
CA THR A 539 -19.21 23.36 -13.78
C THR A 539 -19.75 23.52 -15.20
N TRP A 540 -20.74 22.70 -15.60
CA TRP A 540 -21.23 22.63 -16.99
C TRP A 540 -22.57 23.34 -17.23
N GLY A 541 -23.05 24.13 -16.27
CA GLY A 541 -24.26 24.92 -16.45
C GLY A 541 -25.51 24.07 -16.61
N LYS A 542 -26.47 24.54 -17.41
CA LYS A 542 -27.73 23.85 -17.70
C LYS A 542 -27.45 22.65 -18.62
N GLY A 543 -27.90 21.47 -18.21
CA GLY A 543 -27.63 20.21 -18.90
C GLY A 543 -27.43 19.07 -17.91
N GLY A 544 -27.94 17.89 -18.27
CA GLY A 544 -27.81 16.69 -17.44
C GLY A 544 -26.47 15.99 -17.59
N VAL A 545 -26.08 15.29 -16.54
CA VAL A 545 -24.93 14.38 -16.55
C VAL A 545 -25.38 13.08 -17.20
N ALA A 546 -24.64 12.63 -18.21
CA ALA A 546 -24.89 11.37 -18.89
C ALA A 546 -24.30 10.18 -18.11
N PHE A 547 -25.03 9.07 -18.05
CA PHE A 547 -24.66 7.82 -17.41
C PHE A 547 -24.97 6.66 -18.35
N LEU A 548 -24.12 5.64 -18.36
CA LEU A 548 -24.43 4.36 -18.99
C LEU A 548 -24.97 3.39 -17.94
N HIS A 549 -26.02 2.66 -18.30
CA HIS A 549 -26.50 1.55 -17.51
C HIS A 549 -25.39 0.50 -17.38
N PRO A 550 -25.11 -0.04 -16.19
CA PRO A 550 -23.99 -0.96 -16.02
C PRO A 550 -24.25 -2.35 -16.60
N GLU A 551 -25.50 -2.78 -16.62
CA GLU A 551 -25.87 -4.03 -17.29
C GLU A 551 -25.99 -3.79 -18.78
N SER A 552 -25.33 -4.64 -19.56
CA SER A 552 -25.44 -4.62 -21.02
C SER A 552 -26.72 -5.30 -21.47
N ASN A 553 -27.40 -4.69 -22.43
CA ASN A 553 -28.60 -5.22 -23.07
C ASN A 553 -28.42 -5.17 -24.59
N LYS A 554 -28.65 -6.30 -25.26
CA LYS A 554 -28.48 -6.42 -26.73
C LYS A 554 -29.40 -5.50 -27.53
N ASN A 555 -30.50 -5.05 -26.93
CA ASN A 555 -31.46 -4.14 -27.55
C ASN A 555 -31.11 -2.66 -27.34
N ASP A 556 -30.22 -2.35 -26.39
CA ASP A 556 -29.79 -0.98 -26.12
C ASP A 556 -28.55 -0.63 -26.94
N LYS A 557 -28.46 0.64 -27.35
CA LYS A 557 -27.35 1.15 -28.15
C LYS A 557 -26.99 2.55 -27.67
N ALA A 558 -25.86 2.68 -26.99
CA ALA A 558 -25.25 3.97 -26.70
C ALA A 558 -24.08 4.23 -27.63
N TYR A 559 -24.04 5.43 -28.21
CA TYR A 559 -22.91 5.88 -29.00
C TYR A 559 -21.82 6.42 -28.08
N MET A 560 -20.60 5.97 -28.33
CA MET A 560 -19.40 6.44 -27.65
C MET A 560 -18.41 6.99 -28.67
N CYS A 561 -17.81 8.13 -28.33
CA CYS A 561 -16.66 8.67 -29.03
C CYS A 561 -15.42 8.30 -28.22
N MET A 562 -14.51 7.53 -28.81
CA MET A 562 -13.26 7.15 -28.17
C MET A 562 -12.11 7.99 -28.71
N TYR A 563 -11.30 8.53 -27.82
CA TYR A 563 -10.13 9.34 -28.14
C TYR A 563 -8.86 8.58 -27.75
N ARG A 564 -7.90 8.47 -28.69
CA ARG A 564 -6.57 7.92 -28.40
C ARG A 564 -5.72 9.01 -27.77
N ILE A 565 -5.42 8.84 -26.49
CA ILE A 565 -4.71 9.83 -25.65
C ILE A 565 -3.50 9.17 -24.98
N THR A 566 -2.56 9.95 -24.46
CA THR A 566 -1.46 9.42 -23.64
C THR A 566 -1.94 9.16 -22.22
N SER A 567 -1.26 8.28 -21.48
CA SER A 567 -1.58 8.03 -20.07
C SER A 567 -1.33 9.26 -19.19
N MET A 568 -0.44 10.18 -19.59
CA MET A 568 -0.30 11.50 -18.95
C MET A 568 -1.49 12.44 -19.17
N MET A 569 -2.21 12.33 -20.29
CA MET A 569 -3.47 13.08 -20.49
C MET A 569 -4.57 12.60 -19.53
N TYR A 570 -4.46 11.38 -19.01
CA TYR A 570 -5.40 10.77 -18.06
C TYR A 570 -5.13 11.18 -16.60
N CYS A 571 -3.88 11.45 -16.21
CA CYS A 571 -3.47 11.88 -14.87
C CYS A 571 -3.90 13.32 -14.54
N PHE A 572 -5.20 13.54 -14.36
CA PHE A 572 -5.75 14.73 -13.74
C PHE A 572 -6.29 14.41 -12.34
N LYS A 573 -6.16 15.36 -11.41
CA LYS A 573 -6.54 15.33 -9.98
C LYS A 573 -8.01 14.97 -9.65
N ARG A 574 -8.84 14.54 -10.60
CA ARG A 574 -10.30 14.41 -10.42
C ARG A 574 -11.00 13.38 -11.33
N ILE A 575 -10.35 12.29 -11.70
CA ILE A 575 -11.04 11.15 -12.32
C ILE A 575 -10.85 9.94 -11.40
N VAL A 576 -11.85 9.69 -10.55
CA VAL A 576 -11.91 8.49 -9.70
C VAL A 576 -12.82 7.48 -10.38
N TYR A 577 -12.32 6.25 -10.57
CA TYR A 577 -13.16 5.08 -10.82
C TYR A 577 -13.60 4.55 -9.45
N ILE A 578 -14.89 4.59 -9.12
CA ILE A 578 -15.42 3.90 -7.93
C ILE A 578 -15.96 2.55 -8.39
N LYS A 579 -15.39 1.44 -7.92
CA LYS A 579 -16.09 0.14 -7.87
C LYS A 579 -16.77 0.03 -6.50
N ARG A 580 -18.06 0.38 -6.41
CA ARG A 580 -18.91 -0.01 -5.27
C ARG A 580 -20.36 -0.15 -5.72
N MET A 581 -20.98 -1.31 -5.46
CA MET A 581 -22.41 -1.52 -5.65
C MET A 581 -23.18 -0.76 -4.57
N VAL A 582 -24.20 0.00 -4.95
CA VAL A 582 -25.11 0.65 -3.99
C VAL A 582 -26.55 0.25 -4.32
N LYS A 583 -27.30 -0.13 -3.29
CA LYS A 583 -28.75 -0.38 -3.36
C LYS A 583 -29.47 0.97 -3.42
N ALA A 584 -30.27 1.20 -4.47
CA ALA A 584 -31.13 2.38 -4.56
C ALA A 584 -32.56 1.96 -4.90
N LYS A 585 -33.54 2.62 -4.27
CA LYS A 585 -34.97 2.43 -4.51
C LYS A 585 -35.48 3.58 -5.38
N VAL A 586 -36.03 3.28 -6.55
CA VAL A 586 -36.62 4.26 -7.48
C VAL A 586 -37.99 3.75 -7.88
N GLN A 587 -39.03 4.57 -7.72
CA GLN A 587 -40.42 4.23 -8.10
C GLN A 587 -40.85 2.82 -7.65
N GLU A 588 -40.82 2.60 -6.34
CA GLU A 588 -41.24 1.37 -5.65
C GLU A 588 -40.50 0.06 -5.98
N HIS A 589 -39.57 0.03 -6.92
CA HIS A 589 -38.74 -1.15 -7.21
C HIS A 589 -37.31 -1.06 -6.63
N LEU A 590 -36.76 -2.22 -6.23
CA LEU A 590 -35.39 -2.36 -5.73
C LEU A 590 -34.45 -2.66 -6.91
N TYR A 591 -33.40 -1.84 -7.07
CA TYR A 591 -32.37 -2.06 -8.10
C TYR A 591 -30.97 -2.20 -7.49
N TRP A 592 -30.16 -3.07 -8.08
CA TRP A 592 -28.72 -3.18 -7.84
C TRP A 592 -28.00 -2.33 -8.88
N ILE A 593 -27.31 -1.26 -8.46
CA ILE A 593 -26.67 -0.33 -9.38
C ILE A 593 -25.15 -0.41 -9.23
N TYR A 594 -24.46 -0.66 -10.33
CA TYR A 594 -23.03 -0.38 -10.47
C TYR A 594 -22.86 1.12 -10.74
N LEU A 595 -22.24 1.83 -9.80
CA LEU A 595 -21.92 3.26 -9.97
C LEU A 595 -20.63 3.41 -10.79
N ILE A 596 -20.70 3.73 -12.09
CA ILE A 596 -19.61 4.50 -12.72
C ILE A 596 -19.98 5.96 -12.53
N LEU A 597 -19.50 6.53 -11.43
CA LEU A 597 -19.90 7.86 -10.99
C LEU A 597 -18.72 8.82 -11.16
N VAL A 598 -18.77 9.63 -12.23
CA VAL A 598 -17.88 10.79 -12.40
C VAL A 598 -18.44 11.94 -11.55
N LEU A 599 -18.02 12.03 -10.29
CA LEU A 599 -18.34 13.17 -9.42
C LEU A 599 -17.15 14.11 -9.27
N LEU A 600 -17.39 15.38 -9.62
CA LEU A 600 -16.62 16.52 -9.14
C LEU A 600 -17.01 16.80 -7.67
N LEU A 601 -16.14 16.47 -6.71
CA LEU A 601 -16.24 16.95 -5.33
C LEU A 601 -14.92 17.59 -4.88
N LYS A 602 -14.95 18.90 -4.63
CA LYS A 602 -14.48 19.58 -3.40
C LYS A 602 -15.43 20.80 -3.32
N THR A 603 -16.19 20.99 -2.26
CA THR A 603 -15.74 21.44 -0.94
C THR A 603 -16.77 21.09 0.14
N SER A 604 -16.26 21.03 1.37
CA SER A 604 -16.85 20.81 2.69
C SER A 604 -18.25 21.39 2.96
N HIS A 605 -18.95 20.75 3.92
CA HIS A 605 -20.28 21.01 4.51
C HIS A 605 -21.51 20.45 3.78
N CYS A 606 -21.93 19.25 4.22
CA CYS A 606 -23.31 18.87 4.62
C CYS A 606 -23.51 17.35 4.46
N LEU A 607 -23.11 16.58 5.47
CA LEU A 607 -23.71 15.28 5.78
C LEU A 607 -24.34 15.40 7.16
N TRP A 608 -25.43 16.15 7.27
CA TRP A 608 -26.34 16.02 8.40
C TRP A 608 -27.78 16.18 7.89
N ARG A 609 -28.63 15.23 8.30
CA ARG A 609 -30.09 15.05 8.06
C ARG A 609 -30.50 14.23 6.84
N LEU A 610 -30.51 12.92 7.03
CA LEU A 610 -31.38 11.96 6.32
C LEU A 610 -32.65 11.62 7.16
N SER A 611 -33.15 12.60 7.93
CA SER A 611 -34.40 12.47 8.68
C SER A 611 -35.16 13.79 8.60
N ARG A 612 -36.40 13.74 8.11
CA ARG A 612 -37.33 14.84 7.76
C ARG A 612 -37.24 15.29 6.31
N LEU A 613 -37.89 14.53 5.44
CA LEU A 613 -38.67 15.03 4.31
C LEU A 613 -39.79 14.01 4.00
N ASP A 614 -40.54 13.63 5.04
CA ASP A 614 -41.97 13.34 4.89
C ASP A 614 -42.67 14.69 5.01
N GLY A 615 -43.30 15.13 3.93
CA GLY A 615 -44.12 16.34 3.90
C GLY A 615 -43.64 17.37 2.88
N ILE A 616 -44.55 17.63 1.94
CA ILE A 616 -44.65 18.85 1.12
C ILE A 616 -43.76 18.85 -0.13
N LEU A 617 -44.26 18.27 -1.23
CA LEU A 617 -44.81 19.03 -2.36
C LEU A 617 -45.34 18.07 -3.43
N THR A 618 -46.61 17.74 -3.29
CA THR A 618 -47.56 17.80 -4.41
C THR A 618 -47.34 19.08 -5.22
N SER A 619 -47.26 18.97 -6.54
CA SER A 619 -47.99 19.79 -7.53
C SER A 619 -47.16 20.10 -8.78
N PHE A 620 -47.79 19.80 -9.91
CA PHE A 620 -47.53 20.25 -11.28
C PHE A 620 -46.53 19.46 -12.16
N ILE A 621 -47.18 18.55 -12.91
CA ILE A 621 -46.91 17.99 -14.25
C ILE A 621 -45.85 16.89 -14.32
#